data_AF-J0DBE1-F1
#
_entry.id   AF-J0DBE1-F1
#
_cell.length_a   1.000
_cell.length_b   1.000
_cell.length_c   1.000
_cell.angle_alpha   90.00
_cell.angle_beta   90.00
_cell.angle_gamma   90.00
#
_symmetry.space_group_name_H-M   'P 1'
#
loop_
_entity.id
_entity.type
_entity.pdbx_description
1 polymer ?
#
loop_
_entity_poly.entity_id
_entity_poly.type
_entity_poly.pdbx_seq_one_letter_code
_entity_poly.pdbx_strand_id
1 'polypeptide(L)'
;MIEENEDILREIKQAKDSKIGETYSKMKDSKSALILENLPTQNALEILMALKPQELGKILAKMDPKKAAALTELWQKPPKENKENKESQKTTDPTPPTPPTPPKEPTLKDPNIKEPTGV
;
A
#
# COMPACT_ATOMS: atom_id res chain seq x y z
N MET A 1 -31.64 18.06 23.94
CA MET A 1 -30.40 17.84 24.72
C MET A 1 -29.55 16.67 24.22
N ILE A 2 -30.00 15.40 24.21
CA ILE A 2 -29.19 14.32 23.57
C ILE A 2 -29.21 14.47 22.04
N GLU A 3 -30.39 14.66 21.46
CA GLU A 3 -30.59 14.80 20.00
C GLU A 3 -29.81 15.97 19.39
N GLU A 4 -29.88 17.16 20.00
CA GLU A 4 -29.10 18.34 19.57
C GLU A 4 -27.58 18.10 19.62
N ASN A 5 -27.09 17.35 20.61
CA ASN A 5 -25.66 17.02 20.71
C ASN A 5 -25.25 16.03 19.61
N GLU A 6 -26.09 15.07 19.27
CA GLU A 6 -25.85 14.13 18.17
C GLU A 6 -25.82 14.84 16.82
N ASP A 7 -26.73 15.80 16.59
CA ASP A 7 -26.78 16.59 15.37
C ASP A 7 -25.55 17.49 15.22
N ILE A 8 -25.15 18.20 16.28
CA ILE A 8 -23.91 18.99 16.28
C ILE A 8 -22.69 18.10 16.00
N LEU A 9 -22.63 16.90 16.59
CA LEU A 9 -21.54 15.95 16.35
C LEU A 9 -21.51 15.41 14.92
N ARG A 10 -22.67 15.27 14.27
CA ARG A 10 -22.76 14.89 12.84
C ARG A 10 -22.28 16.03 11.96
N GLU A 11 -22.74 17.26 12.22
CA GLU A 11 -22.37 18.44 11.45
C GLU A 11 -20.86 18.73 11.53
N ILE A 12 -20.26 18.61 12.73
CA ILE A 12 -18.81 18.74 12.91
C ILE A 12 -18.05 17.66 12.13
N LYS A 13 -18.50 16.40 12.17
CA LYS A 13 -17.87 15.31 11.43
C LYS A 13 -17.95 15.56 9.91
N GLN A 14 -19.13 15.92 9.42
CA GLN A 14 -19.32 16.25 8.00
C GLN A 14 -18.47 17.44 7.56
N ALA A 15 -18.40 18.51 8.35
CA ALA A 15 -17.57 19.66 8.05
C ALA A 15 -16.08 19.31 8.01
N LYS A 16 -15.62 18.48 8.96
CA LYS A 16 -14.24 17.98 9.01
C LYS A 16 -13.91 17.13 7.78
N ASP A 17 -14.73 16.13 7.49
CA ASP A 17 -14.51 15.19 6.38
C ASP A 17 -14.58 15.93 5.03
N SER A 18 -15.52 16.88 4.89
CA SER A 18 -15.62 17.75 3.72
C SER A 18 -14.35 18.58 3.52
N LYS A 19 -13.83 19.20 4.57
CA LYS A 19 -12.63 20.06 4.47
C LYS A 19 -11.36 19.26 4.17
N ILE A 20 -11.23 18.08 4.79
CA ILE A 20 -10.12 17.16 4.53
C ILE A 20 -10.19 16.70 3.07
N GLY A 21 -11.33 16.17 2.64
CA GLY A 21 -11.53 15.71 1.27
C GLY A 21 -11.25 16.80 0.23
N GLU A 22 -11.71 18.03 0.47
CA GLU A 22 -11.42 19.18 -0.40
C GLU A 22 -9.94 19.51 -0.50
N THR A 23 -9.23 19.50 0.63
CA THR A 23 -7.81 19.90 0.69
C THR A 23 -6.97 18.95 -0.16
N TYR A 24 -7.19 17.65 -0.01
CA TYR A 24 -6.47 16.63 -0.76
C TYR A 24 -6.94 16.50 -2.22
N SER A 25 -8.20 16.82 -2.53
CA SER A 25 -8.71 16.88 -3.91
C SER A 25 -8.14 18.06 -4.71
N LYS A 26 -7.78 19.17 -4.04
CA LYS A 26 -7.15 20.34 -4.69
C LYS A 26 -5.64 20.16 -4.89
N MET A 27 -5.04 19.19 -4.20
CA MET A 27 -3.62 18.90 -4.31
C MET A 27 -3.36 17.92 -5.45
N LYS A 28 -2.22 18.05 -6.12
CA LYS A 28 -1.81 17.10 -7.17
C LYS A 28 -1.73 15.68 -6.59
N ASP A 29 -2.32 14.70 -7.28
CA ASP A 29 -2.38 13.29 -6.87
C ASP A 29 -1.06 12.75 -6.33
N SER A 30 0.06 13.02 -7.02
CA SER A 30 1.40 12.58 -6.61
C SER A 30 1.89 13.18 -5.28
N LYS A 31 1.53 14.44 -5.00
CA LYS A 31 1.87 15.07 -3.72
C LYS A 31 0.99 14.52 -2.59
N SER A 32 -0.30 14.34 -2.87
CA SER A 32 -1.23 13.72 -1.93
C SER A 32 -0.78 12.31 -1.56
N ALA A 33 -0.44 11.47 -2.55
CA ALA A 33 0.08 10.12 -2.33
C ALA A 33 1.32 10.13 -1.43
N LEU A 34 2.31 10.97 -1.76
CA LEU A 34 3.54 11.09 -0.96
C LEU A 34 3.25 11.52 0.49
N ILE A 35 2.34 12.46 0.71
CA ILE A 35 1.97 12.88 2.08
C ILE A 35 1.31 11.71 2.82
N LEU A 36 0.32 11.05 2.22
CA LEU A 36 -0.41 9.95 2.84
C LEU A 36 0.49 8.76 3.18
N GLU A 37 1.50 8.47 2.34
CA GLU A 37 2.50 7.44 2.60
C GLU A 37 3.38 7.69 3.82
N ASN A 38 3.53 8.95 4.20
CA ASN A 38 4.36 9.37 5.32
C ASN A 38 3.54 9.64 6.60
N LEU A 39 2.22 9.48 6.54
CA LEU A 39 1.34 9.58 7.70
C LEU A 39 1.24 8.24 8.46
N PRO A 40 0.86 8.29 9.75
CA PRO A 40 0.39 7.10 10.46
C PRO A 40 -0.77 6.43 9.71
N THR A 41 -0.77 5.09 9.65
CA THR A 41 -1.73 4.29 8.87
C THR A 41 -3.19 4.67 9.13
N GLN A 42 -3.56 4.89 10.39
CA GLN A 42 -4.92 5.27 10.77
C GLN A 42 -5.32 6.64 10.22
N ASN A 43 -4.45 7.64 10.34
CA ASN A 43 -4.70 8.99 9.84
C ASN A 43 -4.81 9.01 8.31
N ALA A 44 -3.94 8.25 7.63
CA ALA A 44 -4.02 8.10 6.18
C ALA A 44 -5.35 7.45 5.75
N LEU A 45 -5.80 6.42 6.47
CA LEU A 45 -7.07 5.76 6.20
C LEU A 45 -8.26 6.70 6.40
N GLU A 46 -8.32 7.45 7.50
CA GLU A 46 -9.39 8.43 7.74
C GLU A 46 -9.51 9.44 6.59
N ILE A 47 -8.36 9.96 6.12
CA ILE A 47 -8.33 10.91 5.00
C ILE A 47 -8.78 10.22 3.71
N LEU A 48 -8.32 9.00 3.44
CA LEU A 48 -8.72 8.24 2.25
C LEU A 48 -10.24 7.98 2.23
N MET A 49 -10.84 7.72 3.38
CA MET A 49 -12.30 7.52 3.51
C MET A 49 -13.10 8.80 3.31
N ALA A 50 -12.50 9.98 3.54
CA ALA A 50 -13.12 11.28 3.29
C ALA A 50 -13.02 11.74 1.82
N LEU A 51 -12.27 11.02 0.97
CA LEU A 51 -12.09 11.36 -0.44
C LEU A 51 -13.24 10.83 -1.31
N LYS A 52 -13.47 11.52 -2.44
CA LYS A 52 -14.34 10.99 -3.49
C LYS A 52 -13.69 9.76 -4.15
N PRO A 53 -14.47 8.75 -4.60
CA PRO A 53 -13.93 7.52 -5.18
C PRO A 53 -12.94 7.73 -6.33
N GLN A 54 -13.18 8.73 -7.19
CA GLN A 54 -12.28 9.07 -8.29
C GLN A 54 -10.90 9.53 -7.80
N GLU A 55 -10.87 10.43 -6.82
CA GLU A 55 -9.61 11.00 -6.29
C GLU A 55 -8.85 9.96 -5.48
N LEU A 56 -9.58 9.14 -4.72
CA LEU A 56 -9.03 7.97 -4.03
C LEU A 56 -8.28 7.05 -5.00
N GLY A 57 -8.91 6.67 -6.12
CA GLY A 57 -8.29 5.80 -7.12
C GLY A 57 -7.03 6.40 -7.75
N LYS A 58 -7.06 7.70 -8.09
CA LYS A 58 -5.88 8.41 -8.64
C LYS A 58 -4.73 8.47 -7.64
N ILE A 59 -5.02 8.75 -6.37
CA ILE A 59 -4.01 8.88 -5.33
C ILE A 59 -3.39 7.53 -5.01
N LEU A 60 -4.20 6.47 -4.85
CA LEU A 60 -3.69 5.10 -4.64
C LEU A 60 -2.81 4.64 -5.82
N ALA A 61 -3.16 4.99 -7.05
CA ALA A 61 -2.37 4.66 -8.24
C ALA A 61 -1.01 5.38 -8.31
N LYS A 62 -0.82 6.47 -7.56
CA LYS A 62 0.44 7.21 -7.45
C LYS A 62 1.23 6.87 -6.19
N MET A 63 0.70 5.98 -5.37
CA MET A 63 1.25 5.60 -4.08
C MET A 63 2.21 4.40 -4.21
N ASP A 64 3.08 4.18 -3.22
CA ASP A 64 3.80 2.92 -3.08
C ASP A 64 2.81 1.73 -3.05
N PRO A 65 2.95 0.73 -3.94
CA PRO A 65 1.99 -0.36 -4.06
C PRO A 65 1.80 -1.17 -2.78
N LYS A 66 2.86 -1.34 -1.95
CA LYS A 66 2.76 -2.12 -0.71
C LYS A 66 1.96 -1.35 0.34
N LYS A 67 2.21 -0.06 0.48
CA LYS A 67 1.45 0.81 1.40
C LYS A 67 -0.01 0.95 0.95
N ALA A 68 -0.27 1.11 -0.35
CA ALA A 68 -1.62 1.17 -0.90
C ALA A 68 -2.40 -0.13 -0.64
N ALA A 69 -1.77 -1.29 -0.82
CA ALA A 69 -2.37 -2.58 -0.51
C ALA A 69 -2.71 -2.70 0.98
N ALA A 70 -1.79 -2.31 1.87
CA ALA A 70 -2.01 -2.37 3.32
C ALA A 70 -3.17 -1.47 3.78
N LEU A 71 -3.29 -0.26 3.23
CA LEU A 71 -4.42 0.64 3.52
C LEU A 71 -5.74 0.08 2.98
N THR A 72 -5.73 -0.53 1.79
CA THR A 72 -6.93 -1.15 1.20
C THR A 72 -7.38 -2.37 2.02
N GLU A 73 -6.45 -3.20 2.48
CA GLU A 73 -6.75 -4.35 3.34
C GLU A 73 -7.35 -3.89 4.68
N LEU A 74 -6.80 -2.82 5.26
CA LEU A 74 -7.32 -2.25 6.50
C LEU A 74 -8.74 -1.68 6.30
N TRP A 75 -9.02 -1.07 5.14
CA TRP A 75 -10.35 -0.55 4.82
C TRP A 75 -11.40 -1.65 4.66
N GLN A 76 -11.03 -2.81 4.14
CA GLN A 76 -11.93 -3.94 3.96
C GLN A 76 -12.23 -4.68 5.27
N LYS A 77 -11.39 -4.52 6.30
CA LYS A 77 -11.63 -5.15 7.60
C LYS A 77 -12.78 -4.43 8.32
N PRO A 78 -13.75 -5.17 8.90
CA PRO A 78 -14.77 -4.55 9.75
C PRO A 78 -14.09 -3.82 10.91
N PRO A 79 -14.65 -2.69 11.40
CA PRO A 79 -14.09 -1.97 12.53
C PRO A 79 -14.03 -2.90 13.74
N LYS A 80 -12.86 -3.47 14.00
CA LYS A 80 -12.59 -4.20 15.24
C LYS A 80 -12.26 -3.14 16.28
N GLU A 81 -13.06 -3.08 17.35
CA GLU A 81 -12.74 -2.28 18.53
C GLU A 81 -11.27 -2.47 18.92
N ASN A 82 -10.57 -1.33 19.05
CA ASN A 82 -9.15 -1.26 19.32
C ASN A 82 -8.78 -2.05 20.58
N LYS A 83 -7.99 -3.12 20.42
CA LYS A 83 -7.05 -3.54 21.47
C LYS A 83 -5.66 -3.11 21.04
N GLU A 84 -5.18 -2.09 21.73
CA GLU A 84 -3.81 -1.64 21.77
C GLU A 84 -2.86 -2.83 22.03
N ASN A 85 -1.91 -3.07 21.12
CA ASN A 85 -0.58 -3.50 21.53
C ASN A 85 0.47 -3.04 20.52
N LYS A 86 1.56 -2.55 21.09
CA LYS A 86 2.71 -1.87 20.50
C LYS A 86 3.91 -2.80 20.64
N GLU A 87 4.47 -3.28 19.54
CA GLU A 87 5.86 -3.78 19.34
C GLU A 87 5.90 -4.50 17.97
N SER A 88 6.91 -4.40 17.11
CA SER A 88 8.29 -3.95 17.28
C SER A 88 8.86 -3.56 15.90
N GLN A 89 9.70 -2.54 15.90
CA GLN A 89 10.62 -2.19 14.81
C GLN A 89 11.71 -3.28 14.67
N LYS A 90 12.18 -3.60 13.45
CA LYS A 90 13.62 -3.70 13.09
C LYS A 90 13.85 -3.93 11.58
N THR A 91 14.35 -2.89 10.89
CA THR A 91 15.42 -2.80 9.84
C THR A 91 15.84 -4.10 9.10
N THR A 92 16.06 -4.21 7.78
CA THR A 92 16.96 -3.47 6.84
C THR A 92 16.77 -3.99 5.38
N ASP A 93 16.86 -3.13 4.37
CA ASP A 93 17.03 -3.41 2.90
C ASP A 93 18.28 -4.28 2.55
N PRO A 94 18.54 -4.72 1.29
CA PRO A 94 17.69 -4.88 0.08
C PRO A 94 17.87 -6.28 -0.58
N THR A 95 17.12 -6.64 -1.64
CA THR A 95 17.56 -7.39 -2.85
C THR A 95 16.32 -7.75 -3.72
N PRO A 96 16.36 -7.54 -5.05
CA PRO A 96 15.22 -7.76 -5.95
C PRO A 96 15.00 -9.25 -6.26
N PRO A 97 13.76 -9.72 -6.48
CA PRO A 97 13.54 -11.09 -6.92
C PRO A 97 13.76 -11.21 -8.44
N THR A 98 14.94 -11.69 -8.82
CA THR A 98 15.16 -12.37 -10.11
C THR A 98 14.61 -13.80 -9.99
N PRO A 99 13.86 -14.32 -10.98
CA PRO A 99 13.21 -15.64 -10.91
C PRO A 99 14.21 -16.82 -10.88
N PRO A 100 13.87 -17.95 -10.22
CA PRO A 100 14.78 -19.06 -9.98
C PRO A 100 14.91 -20.00 -11.20
N THR A 101 16.16 -20.30 -11.56
CA THR A 101 16.57 -21.39 -12.46
C THR A 101 16.45 -22.75 -11.76
N PRO A 102 15.97 -23.83 -12.42
CA PRO A 102 15.86 -25.18 -11.83
C PRO A 102 17.20 -25.95 -11.75
N PRO A 103 17.34 -26.94 -10.83
CA PRO A 103 18.63 -27.52 -10.41
C PRO A 103 19.19 -28.67 -11.30
N LYS A 104 20.53 -28.72 -11.40
CA LYS A 104 21.41 -29.89 -11.77
C LYS A 104 21.19 -31.07 -10.79
N GLU A 105 21.40 -32.37 -11.06
CA GLU A 105 22.45 -33.17 -11.75
C GLU A 105 21.93 -34.66 -11.84
N PRO A 106 22.64 -35.75 -12.28
CA PRO A 106 24.09 -36.08 -12.20
C PRO A 106 24.75 -36.65 -13.48
N THR A 107 26.07 -36.81 -13.37
CA THR A 107 27.10 -37.13 -14.36
C THR A 107 27.06 -38.54 -14.99
N LEU A 108 27.40 -38.66 -16.28
CA LEU A 108 28.01 -39.88 -16.84
C LEU A 108 28.85 -39.61 -18.11
N LYS A 109 30.18 -39.63 -17.93
CA LYS A 109 31.25 -40.20 -18.78
C LYS A 109 31.24 -39.98 -20.31
N ASP A 110 32.30 -39.29 -20.77
CA ASP A 110 32.93 -39.30 -22.10
C ASP A 110 32.95 -40.68 -22.80
N PRO A 111 32.89 -40.76 -24.16
CA PRO A 111 34.13 -40.54 -24.94
C PRO A 111 33.98 -39.87 -26.32
N ASN A 112 34.90 -38.94 -26.60
CA ASN A 112 35.72 -38.83 -27.82
C ASN A 112 35.16 -39.42 -29.14
N ILE A 113 34.69 -38.55 -30.04
CA ILE A 113 34.79 -38.76 -31.50
C ILE A 113 35.49 -37.53 -32.09
N LYS A 114 36.76 -37.73 -32.46
CA LYS A 114 37.49 -36.89 -33.41
C LYS A 114 36.75 -36.87 -34.75
N GLU A 115 36.28 -35.70 -35.18
CA GLU A 115 36.38 -35.33 -36.60
C GLU A 115 37.71 -34.59 -36.81
N PRO A 116 38.36 -34.80 -37.96
CA PRO A 116 38.49 -33.64 -38.82
C PRO A 116 38.25 -33.96 -40.30
N THR A 117 37.72 -32.93 -40.95
CA THR A 117 37.67 -32.65 -42.37
C THR A 117 39.05 -32.73 -43.05
N GLY A 118 39.07 -33.18 -44.31
CA GLY A 118 39.90 -32.57 -45.35
C GLY A 118 40.98 -33.45 -46.01
N VAL A 119 40.72 -33.69 -47.32
CA VAL A 119 41.61 -34.07 -48.44
C VAL A 119 42.10 -35.52 -48.50
#